data_AF-W7PXT8-F1
#
_entry.id   AF-W7PXT8-F1
#
_cell.length_a   1.000
_cell.length_b   1.000
_cell.length_c   1.000
_cell.angle_alpha   90.00
_cell.angle_beta   90.00
_cell.angle_gamma   90.00
#
_symmetry.space_group_name_H-M   'P 1'
#
loop_
_entity.id
_entity.type
_entity.pdbx_description
1 polymer ?
#
loop_
_entity_poly.entity_id
_entity_poly.type
_entity_poly.pdbx_seq_one_letter_code
_entity_poly.pdbx_strand_id
1 'polypeptide(L)'
;MNTGARISRGDLLLFLHADTRLPHCADRLVANALSGAHCWGRFDISLEGRHPLLPLIGFAMNWRSRLSGIATGDQALFMTRQAFDRAGGFPDQPLMEDIEMSSRLKGLSAPACLEQRVSSSGRRWDEAGTWATIWLMWRLRFRYWRGESADSLAREYRHVR
;
A
#
# COMPACT_ATOMS: atom_id res chain seq x y z
N MET A 1 2.24 -7.71 -9.99
CA MET A 1 1.02 -6.86 -10.12
C MET A 1 0.71 -6.50 -11.58
N ASN A 2 1.66 -5.96 -12.36
CA ASN A 2 1.44 -5.52 -13.75
C ASN A 2 0.83 -6.57 -14.69
N THR A 3 1.26 -7.84 -14.61
CA THR A 3 0.68 -8.92 -15.42
C THR A 3 -0.82 -9.08 -15.20
N GLY A 4 -1.28 -8.96 -13.95
CA GLY A 4 -2.71 -9.02 -13.62
C GLY A 4 -3.48 -7.83 -14.18
N ALA A 5 -2.93 -6.62 -14.09
CA ALA A 5 -3.53 -5.41 -14.65
C ALA A 5 -3.66 -5.45 -16.19
N ARG A 6 -2.71 -6.10 -16.87
CA ARG A 6 -2.70 -6.26 -18.33
C ARG A 6 -3.78 -7.21 -18.83
N ILE A 7 -4.09 -8.27 -18.08
CA ILE A 7 -5.10 -9.27 -18.48
C ILE A 7 -6.50 -8.96 -17.94
N SER A 8 -6.62 -8.06 -16.97
CA SER A 8 -7.91 -7.63 -16.44
C SER A 8 -8.65 -6.76 -17.46
N ARG A 9 -9.98 -6.79 -17.42
CA ARG A 9 -10.85 -6.06 -18.36
C ARG A 9 -11.61 -4.89 -17.72
N GLY A 10 -11.52 -4.73 -16.40
CA GLY A 10 -12.21 -3.67 -15.67
C GLY A 10 -11.54 -2.31 -15.87
N ASP A 11 -12.34 -1.25 -15.85
CA ASP A 11 -11.85 0.14 -15.89
C ASP A 11 -11.32 0.63 -14.55
N LEU A 12 -11.71 -0.05 -13.47
CA LEU A 12 -11.20 0.15 -12.12
C LEU A 12 -10.30 -1.03 -11.75
N LEU A 13 -9.13 -0.72 -11.20
CA LEU A 13 -8.14 -1.68 -10.76
C LEU A 13 -8.02 -1.61 -9.23
N LEU A 14 -8.02 -2.78 -8.60
CA LEU A 14 -7.75 -2.94 -7.18
C LEU A 14 -6.62 -3.96 -7.02
N PHE A 15 -5.58 -3.57 -6.28
CA PHE A 15 -4.41 -4.39 -5.99
C PHE A 15 -4.47 -4.84 -4.55
N LEU A 16 -4.33 -6.15 -4.35
CA LEU A 16 -4.50 -6.81 -3.06
C LEU A 16 -3.34 -7.77 -2.82
N HIS A 17 -2.77 -7.74 -1.62
CA HIS A 17 -1.84 -8.77 -1.16
C HIS A 17 -2.60 -10.08 -0.89
N ALA A 18 -1.93 -11.21 -1.09
CA ALA A 18 -2.56 -12.53 -0.97
C ALA A 18 -3.09 -12.83 0.45
N ASP A 19 -2.57 -12.15 1.46
CA ASP A 19 -2.95 -12.25 2.87
C ASP A 19 -3.87 -11.12 3.35
N THR A 20 -4.40 -10.30 2.43
CA THR A 20 -5.30 -9.19 2.76
C THR A 20 -6.74 -9.51 2.35
N ARG A 21 -7.69 -9.22 3.26
CA ARG A 21 -9.14 -9.38 3.06
C ARG A 21 -9.80 -8.02 2.90
N LEU A 22 -10.65 -7.91 1.88
CA LEU A 22 -11.42 -6.70 1.60
C LEU A 22 -12.65 -6.58 2.52
N PRO A 23 -13.11 -5.34 2.82
CA PRO A 23 -14.39 -5.15 3.47
C PRO A 23 -15.54 -5.57 2.55
N HIS A 24 -16.72 -5.76 3.13
CA HIS A 24 -17.93 -6.00 2.36
C HIS A 24 -18.21 -4.83 1.38
N CYS A 25 -18.71 -5.14 0.18
CA CYS A 25 -18.98 -4.16 -0.88
C CYS A 25 -17.77 -3.31 -1.32
N ALA A 26 -16.55 -3.84 -1.22
CA ALA A 26 -15.33 -3.12 -1.61
C ALA A 26 -15.36 -2.59 -3.06
N ASP A 27 -15.96 -3.34 -3.98
CA ASP A 27 -16.22 -2.93 -5.37
C ASP A 27 -17.02 -1.62 -5.46
N ARG A 28 -18.12 -1.52 -4.69
CA ARG A 28 -18.96 -0.31 -4.66
C ARG A 28 -18.25 0.86 -3.97
N LEU A 29 -17.51 0.58 -2.90
CA LEU A 29 -16.73 1.60 -2.20
C LEU A 29 -15.68 2.22 -3.12
N VAL A 30 -14.98 1.39 -3.89
CA VAL A 30 -13.99 1.83 -4.89
C VAL A 30 -14.66 2.61 -6.01
N ALA A 31 -15.76 2.11 -6.57
CA ALA A 31 -16.48 2.79 -7.64
C ALA A 31 -16.95 4.19 -7.21
N ASN A 32 -17.53 4.30 -6.00
CA ASN A 32 -17.96 5.57 -5.45
C ASN A 32 -16.79 6.52 -5.14
N ALA A 33 -15.67 5.99 -4.64
CA ALA A 33 -14.48 6.80 -4.36
C ALA A 33 -13.86 7.39 -5.63
N LEU A 34 -13.96 6.68 -6.75
CA LEU A 34 -13.38 7.06 -8.04
C LEU A 34 -14.37 7.76 -8.98
N SER A 35 -15.63 7.93 -8.59
CA SER A 35 -16.63 8.63 -9.43
C SER A 35 -16.50 10.16 -9.38
N GLY A 36 -15.65 10.68 -8.49
CA GLY A 36 -15.46 12.11 -8.25
C GLY A 36 -14.10 12.62 -8.73
N ALA A 37 -13.48 13.46 -7.91
CA ALA A 37 -12.20 14.12 -8.23
C ALA A 37 -10.96 13.23 -8.07
N HIS A 38 -11.11 12.03 -7.52
CA HIS A 38 -9.99 11.12 -7.24
C HIS A 38 -9.85 10.09 -8.36
N CYS A 39 -8.62 9.93 -8.87
CA CYS A 39 -8.30 8.88 -9.84
C CYS A 39 -7.66 7.63 -9.20
N TRP A 40 -7.36 7.71 -7.90
CA TRP A 40 -6.81 6.62 -7.11
C TRP A 40 -7.10 6.79 -5.62
N GLY A 41 -6.86 5.72 -4.86
CA GLY A 41 -7.02 5.71 -3.42
C GLY A 41 -6.51 4.42 -2.78
N ARG A 42 -6.85 4.30 -1.50
CA ARG A 42 -6.46 3.18 -0.64
C ARG A 42 -7.46 2.98 0.48
N PHE A 43 -7.52 1.79 1.03
CA PHE A 43 -8.27 1.49 2.25
C PHE A 43 -7.45 1.80 3.50
N ASP A 44 -8.10 2.04 4.62
CA ASP A 44 -7.42 1.94 5.91
C ASP A 44 -7.10 0.46 6.19
N ILE A 45 -6.03 0.20 6.93
CA ILE A 45 -5.63 -1.16 7.32
C ILE A 45 -6.02 -1.47 8.76
N SER A 46 -6.44 -2.72 8.98
CA SER A 46 -6.46 -3.38 10.28
C SER A 46 -5.47 -4.55 10.25
N LEU A 47 -4.56 -4.61 11.22
CA LEU A 47 -3.61 -5.72 11.33
C LEU A 47 -4.19 -6.77 12.28
N GLU A 48 -4.29 -8.01 11.80
CA GLU A 48 -4.77 -9.16 12.57
C GLU A 48 -3.59 -9.99 13.09
N GLY A 49 -3.53 -10.23 14.39
CA GLY A 49 -2.45 -11.01 15.01
C GLY A 49 -2.55 -11.03 16.53
N ARG A 50 -1.52 -11.54 17.19
CA ARG A 50 -1.52 -11.75 18.64
C ARG A 50 -0.98 -10.53 19.41
N HIS A 51 -0.13 -9.73 18.78
CA HIS A 51 0.57 -8.66 19.47
C HIS A 51 -0.36 -7.47 19.80
N PRO A 52 -0.39 -6.98 21.07
CA PRO A 52 -1.35 -5.97 21.52
C PRO A 52 -1.16 -4.58 20.89
N LEU A 53 0.03 -4.29 20.34
CA LEU A 53 0.31 -3.02 19.65
C LEU A 53 -0.18 -2.98 18.18
N LEU A 54 -0.67 -4.08 17.61
CA LEU A 54 -1.13 -4.13 16.21
C LEU A 54 -2.18 -3.06 15.86
N PRO A 55 -3.19 -2.78 16.69
CA PRO A 55 -4.14 -1.71 16.42
C PRO A 55 -3.49 -0.32 16.36
N LEU A 56 -2.54 -0.04 17.25
CA LEU A 56 -1.79 1.22 17.27
C LEU A 56 -0.93 1.38 16.02
N ILE A 57 -0.29 0.29 15.58
CA ILE A 57 0.52 0.26 14.37
C ILE A 57 -0.35 0.50 13.14
N GLY A 58 -1.48 -0.19 13.02
CA GLY A 58 -2.45 0.02 11.95
C GLY A 58 -2.95 1.47 11.92
N PHE A 59 -3.30 2.03 13.08
CA PHE A 59 -3.67 3.44 13.22
C PHE A 59 -2.57 4.39 12.72
N ALA A 60 -1.33 4.19 13.17
CA ALA A 60 -0.19 5.00 12.75
C ALA A 60 0.08 4.88 11.24
N MET A 61 -0.07 3.69 10.66
CA MET A 61 0.04 3.46 9.22
C MET A 61 -1.02 4.24 8.44
N ASN A 62 -2.27 4.19 8.88
CA ASN A 62 -3.39 4.91 8.27
C ASN A 62 -3.18 6.42 8.34
N TRP A 63 -2.87 6.94 9.53
CA TRP A 63 -2.62 8.36 9.76
C TRP A 63 -1.47 8.90 8.90
N ARG A 64 -0.32 8.21 8.92
CA ARG A 64 0.83 8.55 8.08
C ARG A 64 0.46 8.60 6.60
N SER A 65 -0.32 7.62 6.13
CA SER A 65 -0.73 7.57 4.73
C SER A 65 -1.66 8.72 4.35
N ARG A 66 -2.60 9.12 5.24
CA ARG A 66 -3.47 10.30 5.02
C ARG A 66 -2.64 11.58 4.92
N LEU A 67 -1.68 11.78 5.83
CA LEU A 67 -0.85 12.98 5.85
C LEU A 67 0.10 13.08 4.65
N SER A 68 0.76 11.96 4.31
CA SER A 68 1.76 11.94 3.24
C SER A 68 1.15 11.78 1.85
N GLY A 69 -0.07 11.25 1.74
CA GLY A 69 -0.64 10.77 0.48
C GLY A 69 0.14 9.58 -0.11
N ILE A 70 0.88 8.83 0.72
CA ILE A 70 1.67 7.67 0.31
C ILE A 70 1.12 6.42 1.01
N ALA A 71 0.59 5.49 0.22
CA ALA A 71 0.08 4.21 0.69
C ALA A 71 1.18 3.13 0.63
N THR A 72 0.93 2.03 1.33
CA THR A 72 1.70 0.79 1.24
C THR A 72 0.79 -0.34 0.80
N GLY A 73 1.31 -1.40 0.19
CA GLY A 73 0.49 -2.46 -0.42
C GLY A 73 -0.49 -3.15 0.53
N ASP A 74 -0.17 -3.18 1.82
CA ASP A 74 -1.07 -3.72 2.86
C ASP A 74 -2.39 -2.90 3.01
N GLN A 75 -2.44 -1.69 2.45
CA GLN A 75 -3.61 -0.80 2.46
C GLN A 75 -4.53 -0.96 1.23
N ALA A 76 -4.27 -1.96 0.38
CA ALA A 76 -5.01 -2.23 -0.86
C ALA A 76 -5.23 -0.99 -1.74
N LEU A 77 -4.29 -0.76 -2.67
CA LEU A 77 -4.38 0.37 -3.60
C LEU A 77 -5.46 0.12 -4.66
N PHE A 78 -6.25 1.15 -4.96
CA PHE A 78 -7.20 1.12 -6.05
C PHE A 78 -7.06 2.38 -6.92
N MET A 79 -7.39 2.26 -8.20
CA MET A 79 -7.23 3.34 -9.18
C MET A 79 -8.03 3.09 -10.44
N THR A 80 -8.24 4.14 -11.22
CA THR A 80 -8.72 3.97 -12.59
C THR A 80 -7.61 3.38 -13.45
N ARG A 81 -7.97 2.60 -14.47
CA ARG A 81 -7.04 2.08 -15.47
C ARG A 81 -6.25 3.21 -16.12
N GLN A 82 -6.93 4.31 -16.45
CA GLN A 82 -6.28 5.49 -17.02
C GLN A 82 -5.18 6.04 -16.09
N ALA A 83 -5.41 6.10 -14.78
CA ALA A 83 -4.39 6.56 -13.83
C ALA A 83 -3.22 5.58 -13.73
N PHE A 84 -3.51 4.27 -13.74
CA PHE A 84 -2.48 3.23 -13.76
C PHE A 84 -1.58 3.33 -15.00
N ASP A 85 -2.18 3.49 -16.18
CA ASP A 85 -1.45 3.61 -17.44
C ASP A 85 -0.64 4.91 -17.49
N ARG A 86 -1.21 6.04 -17.03
CA ARG A 86 -0.49 7.32 -16.91
C ARG A 86 0.68 7.28 -15.93
N ALA A 87 0.58 6.47 -14.86
CA ALA A 87 1.67 6.25 -13.91
C ALA A 87 2.74 5.28 -14.44
N GLY A 88 2.52 4.65 -15.60
CA GLY A 88 3.43 3.66 -16.20
C GLY A 88 3.39 2.29 -15.52
N GLY A 89 2.31 1.99 -14.79
CA GLY A 89 2.19 0.79 -13.97
C GLY A 89 3.12 0.75 -12.76
N PHE A 90 3.15 -0.38 -12.05
CA PHE A 90 4.10 -0.57 -10.95
C PHE A 90 5.53 -0.63 -11.49
N PRO A 91 6.50 0.03 -10.84
CA PRO A 91 7.90 -0.12 -11.19
C PRO A 91 8.35 -1.58 -11.03
N ASP A 92 9.27 -2.01 -11.89
CA ASP A 92 9.94 -3.31 -11.75
C ASP A 92 11.04 -3.18 -10.69
N GLN A 93 10.66 -3.25 -9.42
CA GLN A 93 11.57 -3.15 -8.29
C GLN A 93 11.17 -4.12 -7.17
N PRO A 94 12.14 -4.65 -6.41
CA PRO A 94 11.88 -5.69 -5.42
C PRO A 94 11.27 -5.20 -4.10
N LEU A 95 11.24 -3.88 -3.88
CA LEU A 95 10.74 -3.27 -2.64
C LEU A 95 10.29 -1.83 -2.91
N MET A 96 9.31 -1.34 -2.16
CA MET A 96 8.78 0.03 -2.23
C MET A 96 8.03 0.36 -3.52
N GLU A 97 7.62 -0.65 -4.27
CA GLU A 97 6.83 -0.50 -5.49
C GLU A 97 5.52 0.26 -5.25
N ASP A 98 4.86 0.05 -4.11
CA ASP A 98 3.64 0.77 -3.73
C ASP A 98 3.89 2.24 -3.37
N ILE A 99 5.06 2.53 -2.78
CA ILE A 99 5.44 3.90 -2.42
C ILE A 99 5.69 4.71 -3.69
N GLU A 100 6.43 4.12 -4.62
CA GLU A 100 6.70 4.72 -5.92
C GLU A 100 5.41 4.91 -6.71
N MET A 101 4.56 3.88 -6.77
CA MET A 101 3.26 3.97 -7.42
C MET A 101 2.38 5.06 -6.79
N SER A 102 2.31 5.12 -5.46
CA SER A 102 1.58 6.18 -4.74
C SER A 102 2.13 7.57 -5.05
N SER A 103 3.46 7.71 -5.14
CA SER A 103 4.13 8.98 -5.46
C SER A 103 3.74 9.48 -6.85
N ARG A 104 3.77 8.60 -7.86
CA ARG A 104 3.36 8.91 -9.24
C ARG A 104 1.87 9.28 -9.33
N LEU A 105 1.01 8.49 -8.70
CA LEU A 105 -0.43 8.73 -8.66
C LEU A 105 -0.80 10.00 -7.91
N LYS A 106 -0.07 10.35 -6.84
CA LYS A 106 -0.25 11.60 -6.10
C LYS A 106 -0.04 12.83 -6.99
N GLY A 107 0.82 12.74 -8.01
CA GLY A 107 0.97 13.77 -9.04
C GLY A 107 -0.26 13.95 -9.95
N LEU A 108 -1.17 12.97 -9.99
CA LEU A 108 -2.40 13.01 -10.79
C LEU A 108 -3.60 13.51 -9.98
N SER A 109 -3.75 13.04 -8.74
CA SER A 109 -4.76 13.54 -7.78
C SER A 109 -4.36 13.21 -6.34
N ALA A 110 -4.98 13.88 -5.37
CA ALA A 110 -4.93 13.40 -3.98
C ALA A 110 -5.60 12.01 -3.88
N PRO A 111 -5.14 11.11 -2.98
CA PRO A 111 -5.75 9.80 -2.81
C PRO A 111 -7.12 9.89 -2.13
N ALA A 112 -8.08 9.11 -2.63
CA ALA A 112 -9.27 8.77 -1.86
C ALA A 112 -8.89 7.83 -0.71
N CYS A 113 -8.94 8.33 0.52
CA CYS A 113 -8.59 7.57 1.72
C CYS A 113 -9.85 6.98 2.38
N LEU A 114 -10.22 5.76 1.98
CA LEU A 114 -11.37 5.07 2.54
C LEU A 114 -11.14 4.69 4.00
N GLU A 115 -12.13 4.94 4.85
CA GLU A 115 -12.11 4.60 6.28
C GLU A 115 -12.45 3.13 6.54
N GLN A 116 -13.13 2.48 5.59
CA GLN A 116 -13.36 1.04 5.64
C GLN A 116 -12.03 0.31 5.62
N ARG A 117 -11.92 -0.71 6.48
CA ARG A 117 -10.65 -1.37 6.73
C ARG A 117 -10.51 -2.66 5.93
N VAL A 118 -9.34 -2.82 5.33
CA VAL A 118 -8.86 -4.14 4.89
C VAL A 118 -8.14 -4.81 6.05
N SER A 119 -8.36 -6.11 6.23
CA SER A 119 -7.62 -6.89 7.23
C SER A 119 -6.40 -7.53 6.58
N SER A 120 -5.21 -7.32 7.14
CA SER A 120 -3.98 -7.95 6.66
C SER A 120 -3.25 -8.67 7.79
N SER A 121 -2.40 -9.63 7.45
CA SER A 121 -1.71 -10.45 8.43
C SER A 121 -0.67 -9.66 9.22
N GLY A 122 -0.85 -9.63 10.54
CA GLY A 122 0.10 -9.11 11.51
C GLY A 122 1.27 -10.05 11.81
N ARG A 123 1.39 -11.21 11.13
CA ARG A 123 2.38 -12.25 11.44
C ARG A 123 3.80 -11.72 11.57
N ARG A 124 4.21 -10.81 10.67
CA ARG A 124 5.54 -10.17 10.71
C ARG A 124 5.80 -9.46 12.04
N TRP A 125 4.77 -8.83 12.59
CA TRP A 125 4.85 -8.10 13.85
C TRP A 125 4.87 -9.02 15.06
N ASP A 126 4.23 -10.18 14.95
CA ASP A 126 4.24 -11.25 15.97
C ASP A 126 5.61 -11.96 15.99
N GLU A 127 6.25 -12.18 14.85
CA GLU A 127 7.49 -12.97 14.72
C GLU A 127 8.79 -12.15 14.82
N ALA A 128 8.87 -10.99 14.16
CA ALA A 128 10.11 -10.19 14.07
C ALA A 128 10.24 -9.10 15.15
N GLY A 129 9.23 -8.97 16.02
CA GLY A 129 9.16 -7.94 17.05
C GLY A 129 8.72 -6.57 16.52
N THR A 130 7.79 -5.94 17.24
CA THR A 130 7.14 -4.69 16.81
C THR A 130 8.12 -3.55 16.58
N TRP A 131 8.96 -3.23 17.56
CA TRP A 131 9.85 -2.06 17.48
C TRP A 131 10.96 -2.21 16.43
N ALA A 132 11.53 -3.41 16.31
CA ALA A 132 12.51 -3.73 15.28
C ALA A 132 11.91 -3.56 13.88
N THR A 133 10.67 -4.03 13.69
CA THR A 133 9.93 -3.87 12.43
C THR A 133 9.63 -2.41 12.11
N ILE A 134 9.18 -1.60 13.09
CA ILE A 134 8.99 -0.15 12.90
C ILE A 134 10.30 0.47 12.44
N TRP A 135 11.37 0.30 13.22
CA TRP A 135 12.64 0.96 12.95
C TRP A 135 13.21 0.55 11.58
N LEU A 136 13.15 -0.74 11.24
CA LEU A 136 13.54 -1.26 9.93
C LEU A 136 12.74 -0.58 8.80
N MET A 137 11.40 -0.56 8.89
CA MET A 137 10.56 0.03 7.85
C MET A 137 10.83 1.53 7.69
N TRP A 138 10.97 2.27 8.80
CA TRP A 138 11.29 3.70 8.76
C TRP A 138 12.66 3.98 8.16
N ARG A 139 13.68 3.19 8.54
CA ARG A 139 15.02 3.31 7.98
C ARG A 139 15.04 3.03 6.48
N LEU A 140 14.41 1.95 6.03
CA LEU A 140 14.33 1.61 4.61
C LEU A 140 13.62 2.71 3.81
N ARG A 141 12.51 3.25 4.32
CA ARG A 141 11.80 4.37 3.68
C ARG A 141 12.63 5.64 3.61
N PHE A 142 13.34 5.99 4.69
CA PHE A 142 14.22 7.15 4.70
C PHE A 142 15.37 7.01 3.69
N ARG A 143 15.97 5.82 3.60
CA ARG A 143 17.02 5.53 2.61
C ARG A 143 16.48 5.59 1.17
N TYR A 144 15.31 5.03 0.92
CA TYR A 144 14.64 5.13 -0.38
C TYR A 144 14.37 6.59 -0.76
N TRP A 145 13.84 7.39 0.18
CA TRP A 145 13.59 8.81 -0.03
C TRP A 145 14.85 9.61 -0.34
N ARG A 146 16.02 9.21 0.19
CA ARG A 146 17.33 9.79 -0.16
C ARG A 146 17.87 9.34 -1.52
N GLY A 147 17.14 8.50 -2.26
CA GLY A 147 17.52 8.04 -3.60
C GLY A 147 18.32 6.73 -3.62
N GLU A 148 18.37 5.98 -2.52
CA GLU A 148 19.00 4.65 -2.54
C GLU A 148 18.14 3.64 -3.32
N SER A 149 18.78 2.79 -4.12
CA SER A 149 18.07 1.83 -4.98
C SER A 149 17.29 0.79 -4.17
N ALA A 150 16.10 0.45 -4.68
CA ALA A 150 15.25 -0.60 -4.11
C ALA A 150 15.97 -1.96 -4.00
N ASP A 151 16.88 -2.27 -4.94
CA ASP A 151 17.69 -3.49 -4.90
C ASP A 151 18.64 -3.54 -3.69
N SER A 152 19.28 -2.41 -3.35
CA SER A 152 20.14 -2.31 -2.17
C SER A 152 19.34 -2.56 -0.90
N LEU A 153 18.17 -1.93 -0.80
CA LEU A 153 17.24 -2.08 0.33
C LEU A 153 16.69 -3.50 0.44
N ALA A 154 16.38 -4.14 -0.68
CA ALA A 154 15.85 -5.50 -0.71
C ALA A 154 16.88 -6.54 -0.27
N ARG A 155 18.17 -6.33 -0.52
CA ARG A 155 19.23 -7.22 0.01
C ARG A 155 19.25 -7.20 1.53
N GLU A 156 19.24 -6.02 2.14
CA GLU A 156 19.18 -5.88 3.59
C GLU A 156 17.87 -6.45 4.15
N TYR A 157 16.75 -6.21 3.49
CA TYR A 157 15.45 -6.70 3.92
C TYR A 157 15.36 -8.23 3.93
N ARG A 158 15.99 -8.92 2.96
CA ARG A 158 16.05 -10.39 2.93
C ARG A 158 16.80 -11.01 4.10
N HIS A 159 17.77 -10.31 4.68
CA HIS A 159 18.54 -10.82 5.82
C HIS A 159 17.78 -10.75 7.16
N VAL A 160 16.65 -10.05 7.21
CA VAL A 160 15.81 -9.90 8.42
C VAL A 160 14.58 -10.82 8.37
N ARG A 161 14.39 -11.55 7.28
CA ARG A 161 13.21 -12.40 7.04
C ARG A 161 13.44 -13.84 7.48
#